data_AF-A0A7S1SQ47-F1
#
_entry.id   AF-A0A7S1SQ47-F1
#
_cell.length_a   1.000
_cell.length_b   1.000
_cell.length_c   1.000
_cell.angle_alpha   90.00
_cell.angle_beta   90.00
_cell.angle_gamma   90.00
#
_symmetry.space_group_name_H-M   'P 1'
#
loop_
_entity.id
_entity.type
_entity.pdbx_description
1 polymer ?
#
loop_
_entity_poly.entity_id
_entity_poly.type
_entity_poly.pdbx_seq_one_letter_code
_entity_poly.pdbx_strand_id
1 'polypeptide(L)'
;KTVLVKMLCDLHGYITLRRLTTRDLYFAVGRNHRFLEFEEKRREWRRGMYVQMKLLSRLCEDMKDFGLPTNEASRLNQYHSLMLRDVEEVMNIKDYRTPQGIRSFTRVYVVLIWTMFGSYYAWVAQETGSLAFAVCLATTSSLALVGLIKVSMTMEDPFESVGVDDVRTSRDLAEVIFAIKDDSIEDSLKLLANDTDLSLDQIPEVHPPTPTYFLRSQSA
;
A
#
# COMPACT_ATOMS: atom_id res chain seq x y z
N LYS A 1 -15.18 -1.51 -16.70
CA LYS A 1 -15.27 -0.84 -15.37
C LYS A 1 -15.19 -1.84 -14.20
N THR A 2 -16.09 -2.82 -14.11
CA THR A 2 -16.11 -3.82 -13.01
C THR A 2 -14.81 -4.62 -12.84
N VAL A 3 -14.17 -4.99 -13.97
CA VAL A 3 -12.90 -5.75 -13.98
C VAL A 3 -11.76 -4.99 -13.30
N LEU A 4 -11.59 -3.72 -13.67
CA LEU A 4 -10.50 -2.86 -13.15
C LEU A 4 -10.70 -2.54 -11.67
N VAL A 5 -11.93 -2.16 -11.27
CA VAL A 5 -12.24 -1.88 -9.86
C VAL A 5 -12.03 -3.12 -8.99
N LYS A 6 -12.47 -4.30 -9.45
CA LYS A 6 -12.26 -5.56 -8.75
C LYS A 6 -10.77 -5.88 -8.59
N MET A 7 -9.98 -5.70 -9.66
CA MET A 7 -8.54 -5.91 -9.63
C MET A 7 -7.84 -4.99 -8.62
N LEU A 8 -8.21 -3.70 -8.59
CA LEU A 8 -7.67 -2.72 -7.64
C LEU A 8 -8.05 -3.05 -6.19
N CYS A 9 -9.29 -3.51 -5.95
CA CYS A 9 -9.70 -3.97 -4.62
C CYS A 9 -8.94 -5.24 -4.19
N ASP A 10 -8.73 -6.20 -5.09
CA ASP A 10 -7.95 -7.41 -4.80
C ASP A 10 -6.48 -7.07 -4.51
N LEU A 11 -5.87 -6.15 -5.27
CA LEU A 11 -4.53 -5.64 -5.02
C LEU A 11 -4.44 -4.93 -3.66
N HIS A 12 -5.41 -4.06 -3.35
CA HIS A 12 -5.46 -3.37 -2.07
C HIS A 12 -5.59 -4.34 -0.90
N GLY A 13 -6.44 -5.37 -1.03
CA GLY A 13 -6.54 -6.45 -0.05
C GLY A 13 -5.20 -7.16 0.14
N TYR A 14 -4.51 -7.49 -0.96
CA TYR A 14 -3.21 -8.14 -0.94
C TYR A 14 -2.13 -7.32 -0.21
N ILE A 15 -1.99 -6.03 -0.53
CA ILE A 15 -0.93 -5.17 0.03
C ILE A 15 -1.20 -4.76 1.47
N THR A 16 -2.47 -4.56 1.85
CA THR A 16 -2.85 -4.22 3.24
C THR A 16 -2.89 -5.43 4.16
N LEU A 17 -2.75 -6.63 3.61
CA LEU A 17 -2.74 -7.86 4.39
C LEU A 17 -1.62 -7.80 5.44
N ARG A 18 -2.04 -7.81 6.72
CA ARG A 18 -1.13 -7.71 7.86
C ARG A 18 -0.20 -8.92 7.92
N ARG A 19 1.09 -8.68 8.15
CA ARG A 19 2.10 -9.74 8.27
C ARG A 19 1.81 -10.64 9.46
N LEU A 20 1.89 -11.97 9.27
CA LEU A 20 2.02 -12.86 10.43
C LEU A 20 3.43 -12.72 11.00
N THR A 21 3.49 -12.26 12.24
CA THR A 21 4.74 -12.27 12.99
C THR A 21 4.96 -13.65 13.60
N THR A 22 6.22 -13.95 13.95
CA THR A 22 6.53 -15.19 14.68
C THR A 22 5.71 -15.31 15.97
N ARG A 23 5.39 -14.17 16.64
CA ARG A 23 4.49 -14.12 17.82
C ARG A 23 3.08 -14.63 17.53
N ASP A 24 2.54 -14.36 16.35
CA ASP A 24 1.21 -14.84 15.96
C ASP A 24 1.20 -16.36 15.70
N LEU A 25 2.37 -16.93 15.40
CA LEU A 25 2.58 -18.38 15.20
C LEU A 25 2.84 -19.17 16.49
N TYR A 26 3.25 -18.53 17.60
CA TYR A 26 3.70 -19.24 18.82
C TYR A 26 2.57 -19.79 19.71
N PHE A 27 1.32 -19.35 19.57
CA PHE A 27 0.21 -19.92 20.36
C PHE A 27 -0.21 -21.29 19.81
N ALA A 28 0.10 -22.33 20.59
CA ALA A 28 0.36 -23.70 20.13
C ALA A 28 -0.82 -24.54 19.60
N VAL A 29 -2.07 -24.06 19.64
CA VAL A 29 -3.24 -24.90 19.29
C VAL A 29 -3.79 -24.62 17.86
N GLY A 30 -3.39 -23.51 17.23
CA GLY A 30 -3.93 -23.07 15.91
C GLY A 30 -2.89 -22.92 14.79
N ARG A 31 -1.67 -23.45 14.98
CA ARG A 31 -0.47 -23.21 14.16
C ARG A 31 -0.71 -23.30 12.65
N ASN A 32 -1.33 -24.40 12.21
CA ASN A 32 -1.55 -24.63 10.79
C ASN A 32 -2.77 -23.86 10.30
N HIS A 33 -3.84 -23.77 11.09
CA HIS A 33 -5.09 -23.19 10.63
C HIS A 33 -4.95 -21.71 10.27
N ARG A 34 -4.39 -20.88 11.18
CA ARG A 34 -4.26 -19.43 10.93
C ARG A 34 -3.26 -19.10 9.82
N PHE A 35 -2.20 -19.90 9.71
CA PHE A 35 -1.22 -19.74 8.64
C PHE A 35 -1.81 -20.14 7.28
N LEU A 36 -2.52 -21.28 7.23
CA LEU A 36 -3.21 -21.75 6.04
C LEU A 36 -4.29 -20.76 5.59
N GLU A 37 -5.15 -20.29 6.50
CA GLU A 37 -6.16 -19.25 6.20
C GLU A 37 -5.53 -18.00 5.59
N PHE A 38 -4.40 -17.57 6.15
CA PHE A 38 -3.68 -16.40 5.64
C PHE A 38 -3.10 -16.63 4.25
N GLU A 39 -2.42 -17.76 4.03
CA GLU A 39 -1.88 -18.11 2.72
C GLU A 39 -2.98 -18.36 1.69
N GLU A 40 -4.12 -18.91 2.11
CA GLU A 40 -5.30 -19.07 1.27
C GLU A 40 -5.84 -17.71 0.82
N LYS A 41 -6.06 -16.78 1.75
CA LYS A 41 -6.53 -15.43 1.44
C LYS A 41 -5.56 -14.68 0.53
N ARG A 42 -4.26 -14.78 0.81
CA ARG A 42 -3.19 -14.22 -0.03
C ARG A 42 -3.23 -14.81 -1.45
N ARG A 43 -3.36 -16.13 -1.57
CA ARG A 43 -3.46 -16.83 -2.87
C ARG A 43 -4.76 -16.51 -3.59
N GLU A 44 -5.85 -16.33 -2.88
CA GLU A 44 -7.15 -15.94 -3.44
C GLU A 44 -7.06 -14.58 -4.12
N TRP A 45 -6.61 -13.54 -3.43
CA TRP A 45 -6.46 -12.21 -4.01
C TRP A 45 -5.47 -12.16 -5.16
N ARG A 46 -4.31 -12.83 -5.01
CA ARG A 46 -3.34 -12.95 -6.11
C ARG A 46 -3.94 -13.61 -7.35
N ARG A 47 -4.68 -14.72 -7.17
CA ARG A 47 -5.38 -15.40 -8.28
C ARG A 47 -6.48 -14.52 -8.88
N GLY A 48 -7.27 -13.84 -8.05
CA GLY A 48 -8.31 -12.92 -8.49
C GLY A 48 -7.77 -11.86 -9.45
N MET A 49 -6.64 -11.26 -9.09
CA MET A 49 -5.95 -10.27 -9.91
C MET A 49 -5.46 -10.82 -11.26
N TYR A 50 -4.80 -11.98 -11.27
CA TYR A 50 -4.37 -12.62 -12.52
C TYR A 50 -5.55 -13.02 -13.42
N VAL A 51 -6.68 -13.44 -12.83
CA VAL A 51 -7.90 -13.72 -13.58
C VAL A 51 -8.44 -12.45 -14.24
N GLN A 52 -8.46 -11.31 -13.53
CA GLN A 52 -8.86 -10.03 -14.12
C GLN A 52 -7.91 -9.59 -15.25
N MET A 53 -6.60 -9.78 -15.06
CA MET A 53 -5.60 -9.44 -16.07
C MET A 53 -5.74 -10.28 -17.35
N LYS A 54 -6.02 -11.59 -17.18
CA LYS A 54 -6.30 -12.50 -18.29
C LYS A 54 -7.59 -12.11 -19.03
N LEU A 55 -8.63 -11.71 -18.28
CA LEU A 55 -9.88 -11.24 -18.86
C LEU A 55 -9.65 -9.96 -19.68
N LEU A 56 -8.86 -9.02 -19.18
CA LEU A 56 -8.52 -7.79 -19.89
C LEU A 56 -7.76 -8.09 -21.19
N SER A 57 -6.80 -9.02 -21.16
CA SER A 57 -6.08 -9.47 -22.36
C SER A 57 -7.02 -10.08 -23.40
N ARG A 58 -7.98 -10.92 -22.99
CA ARG A 58 -9.00 -11.49 -23.91
C ARG A 58 -9.87 -10.42 -24.54
N LEU A 59 -10.35 -9.46 -23.75
CA LEU A 59 -11.14 -8.35 -24.28
C LEU A 59 -10.36 -7.53 -25.33
N CYS A 60 -9.03 -7.42 -25.20
CA CYS A 60 -8.20 -6.78 -26.21
C CYS A 60 -8.15 -7.57 -27.52
N GLU A 61 -8.09 -8.91 -27.44
CA GLU A 61 -8.14 -9.78 -28.63
C GLU A 61 -9.53 -9.75 -29.28
N ASP A 62 -10.61 -9.81 -28.49
CA ASP A 62 -11.97 -9.70 -29.01
C ASP A 62 -12.16 -8.39 -29.79
N MET A 63 -11.61 -7.27 -29.29
CA MET A 63 -11.67 -5.99 -30.01
C MET A 63 -10.92 -6.00 -31.34
N LYS A 64 -9.82 -6.77 -31.47
CA LYS A 64 -9.15 -6.95 -32.77
C LYS A 64 -10.07 -7.65 -33.77
N ASP A 65 -10.80 -8.67 -33.32
CA ASP A 65 -11.75 -9.40 -34.16
C ASP A 65 -12.92 -8.52 -34.62
N PHE A 66 -13.31 -7.51 -33.81
CA PHE A 66 -14.32 -6.50 -34.18
C PHE A 66 -13.79 -5.35 -35.06
N GLY A 67 -12.56 -5.43 -35.56
CA GLY A 67 -12.01 -4.47 -36.51
C GLY A 67 -11.18 -3.34 -35.90
N LEU A 68 -10.71 -3.49 -34.65
CA LEU A 68 -9.75 -2.55 -34.07
C LEU A 68 -8.46 -2.55 -34.90
N PRO A 69 -7.96 -1.39 -35.37
CA PRO A 69 -6.76 -1.33 -36.18
C PRO A 69 -5.54 -1.85 -35.41
N THR A 70 -4.67 -2.59 -36.11
CA THR A 70 -3.51 -3.29 -35.53
C THR A 70 -2.60 -2.38 -34.70
N ASN A 71 -2.45 -1.11 -35.12
CA ASN A 71 -1.63 -0.13 -34.40
C ASN A 71 -2.20 0.21 -33.02
N GLU A 72 -3.51 0.43 -32.91
CA GLU A 72 -4.17 0.72 -31.63
C GLU A 72 -4.25 -0.52 -30.75
N ALA A 73 -4.48 -1.69 -31.35
CA ALA A 73 -4.45 -2.95 -30.62
C ALA A 73 -3.07 -3.25 -30.01
N SER A 74 -1.99 -2.92 -30.73
CA SER A 74 -0.62 -3.05 -30.24
C SER A 74 -0.35 -2.11 -29.05
N ARG A 75 -0.78 -0.85 -29.13
CA ARG A 75 -0.66 0.12 -28.03
C ARG A 75 -1.43 -0.33 -26.79
N LEU A 76 -2.64 -0.84 -26.97
CA LEU A 76 -3.44 -1.34 -25.87
C LEU A 76 -2.77 -2.51 -25.15
N ASN A 77 -2.20 -3.46 -25.91
CA ASN A 77 -1.45 -4.57 -25.34
C ASN A 77 -0.17 -4.12 -24.61
N GLN A 78 0.47 -3.05 -25.09
CA GLN A 78 1.60 -2.42 -24.41
C GLN A 78 1.18 -1.84 -23.05
N TYR A 79 0.07 -1.09 -22.99
CA TYR A 79 -0.44 -0.57 -21.72
C TYR A 79 -0.86 -1.68 -20.75
N HIS A 80 -1.46 -2.75 -21.25
CA HIS A 80 -1.77 -3.94 -20.47
C HIS A 80 -0.52 -4.57 -19.84
N SER A 81 0.54 -4.72 -20.63
CA SER A 81 1.82 -5.27 -20.17
C SER A 81 2.49 -4.37 -19.13
N LEU A 82 2.42 -3.05 -19.30
CA LEU A 82 2.92 -2.08 -18.32
C LEU A 82 2.15 -2.19 -17.00
N MET A 83 0.83 -2.25 -17.05
CA MET A 83 -0.01 -2.41 -15.86
C MET A 83 0.30 -3.70 -15.11
N LEU A 84 0.48 -4.82 -15.82
CA LEU A 84 0.87 -6.09 -15.20
C LEU A 84 2.23 -5.99 -14.51
N ARG A 85 3.22 -5.39 -15.18
CA ARG A 85 4.57 -5.19 -14.60
C ARG A 85 4.50 -4.38 -13.31
N ASP A 86 3.78 -3.26 -13.32
CA ASP A 86 3.66 -2.37 -12.15
C ASP A 86 2.98 -3.07 -10.97
N VAL A 87 1.94 -3.86 -11.25
CA VAL A 87 1.25 -4.69 -10.27
C VAL A 87 2.19 -5.74 -9.65
N GLU A 88 3.00 -6.42 -10.47
CA GLU A 88 3.96 -7.41 -9.99
C GLU A 88 5.10 -6.77 -9.20
N GLU A 89 5.54 -5.58 -9.59
CA GLU A 89 6.53 -4.79 -8.87
C GLU A 89 6.04 -4.42 -7.46
N VAL A 90 4.79 -3.94 -7.34
CA VAL A 90 4.17 -3.64 -6.03
C VAL A 90 4.05 -4.91 -5.17
N MET A 91 3.65 -6.04 -5.76
CA MET A 91 3.63 -7.32 -5.04
C MET A 91 5.01 -7.74 -4.57
N ASN A 92 6.04 -7.56 -5.39
CA ASN A 92 7.42 -7.91 -5.05
C ASN A 92 7.96 -7.03 -3.91
N ILE A 93 7.63 -5.72 -3.90
CA ILE A 93 7.94 -4.83 -2.77
C ILE A 93 7.26 -5.33 -1.49
N LYS A 94 5.99 -5.75 -1.57
CA LYS A 94 5.26 -6.30 -0.41
C LYS A 94 5.86 -7.62 0.10
N ASP A 95 6.30 -8.49 -0.81
CA ASP A 95 6.85 -9.80 -0.50
C ASP A 95 8.34 -9.77 -0.09
N TYR A 96 9.03 -8.67 -0.39
CA TYR A 96 10.42 -8.47 0.02
C TYR A 96 10.55 -8.60 1.55
N ARG A 97 11.59 -9.32 1.98
CA ARG A 97 11.78 -9.66 3.39
C ARG A 97 13.25 -9.65 3.80
N THR A 98 13.54 -9.06 4.96
CA THR A 98 14.84 -9.28 5.62
C THR A 98 14.90 -10.72 6.12
N PRO A 99 15.92 -11.51 5.75
CA PRO A 99 16.01 -12.92 6.15
C PRO A 99 16.01 -13.05 7.66
N GLN A 100 15.30 -14.06 8.18
CA GLN A 100 15.12 -14.24 9.63
C GLN A 100 16.44 -14.39 10.38
N GLY A 101 17.45 -15.00 9.76
CA GLY A 101 18.78 -15.15 10.34
C GLY A 101 19.44 -13.82 10.69
N ILE A 102 19.41 -12.84 9.77
CA ILE A 102 19.94 -11.49 10.02
C ILE A 102 19.15 -10.83 11.15
N ARG A 103 17.82 -10.92 11.13
CA ARG A 103 16.97 -10.32 12.17
C ARG A 103 17.26 -10.89 13.55
N SER A 104 17.42 -12.21 13.68
CA SER A 104 17.79 -12.84 14.95
C SER A 104 19.19 -12.45 15.38
N PHE A 105 20.13 -12.41 14.44
CA PHE A 105 21.52 -12.03 14.71
C PHE A 105 21.60 -10.60 15.24
N THR A 106 20.93 -9.63 14.61
CA THR A 106 20.89 -8.23 15.06
C THR A 106 20.37 -8.12 16.50
N ARG A 107 19.34 -8.88 16.87
CA ARG A 107 18.79 -8.86 18.24
C ARG A 107 19.79 -9.37 19.27
N VAL A 108 20.49 -10.47 18.97
CA VAL A 108 21.52 -11.03 19.85
C VAL A 108 22.72 -10.08 19.93
N TYR A 109 23.14 -9.52 18.80
CA TYR A 109 24.24 -8.56 18.72
C TYR A 109 24.01 -7.35 19.62
N VAL A 110 22.79 -6.80 19.63
CA VAL A 110 22.43 -5.69 20.53
C VAL A 110 22.57 -6.08 21.99
N VAL A 111 22.13 -7.27 22.39
CA VAL A 111 22.28 -7.70 23.79
C VAL A 111 23.76 -7.82 24.17
N LEU A 112 24.57 -8.42 23.29
CA LEU A 112 26.01 -8.60 23.52
C LEU A 112 26.76 -7.27 23.61
N ILE A 113 26.42 -6.30 22.76
CA ILE A 113 27.12 -5.01 22.76
C ILE A 113 26.86 -4.23 24.06
N TRP A 114 25.65 -4.30 24.62
CA TRP A 114 25.36 -3.69 25.93
C TRP A 114 26.22 -4.28 27.04
N THR A 115 26.39 -5.60 27.07
CA THR A 115 27.21 -6.26 28.09
C THR A 115 28.68 -5.88 27.97
N MET A 116 29.20 -5.78 26.75
CA MET A 116 30.61 -5.43 26.51
C MET A 116 30.90 -3.94 26.77
N PHE A 117 30.03 -3.03 26.32
CA PHE A 117 30.24 -1.60 26.52
C PHE A 117 29.85 -1.11 27.92
N GLY A 118 29.14 -1.92 28.71
CA GLY A 118 28.82 -1.59 30.10
C GLY A 118 30.05 -1.28 30.96
N SER A 119 31.13 -2.06 30.82
CA SER A 119 32.39 -1.83 31.53
C SER A 119 33.08 -0.54 31.08
N TYR A 120 32.97 -0.21 29.78
CA TYR A 120 33.48 1.04 29.24
C TYR A 120 32.77 2.26 29.85
N TYR A 121 31.45 2.24 29.98
CA TYR A 121 30.71 3.33 30.63
C TYR A 121 31.07 3.47 32.12
N ALA A 122 31.36 2.37 32.81
CA ALA A 122 31.84 2.41 34.19
C ALA A 122 33.24 3.07 34.30
N TRP A 123 34.13 2.76 33.36
CA TRP A 123 35.44 3.41 33.26
C TRP A 123 35.31 4.92 32.97
N VAL A 124 34.44 5.32 32.03
CA VAL A 124 34.16 6.74 31.73
C VAL A 124 33.65 7.50 32.96
N ALA A 125 32.83 6.87 33.81
CA ALA A 125 32.33 7.48 35.03
C ALA A 125 33.46 7.79 36.03
N GLN A 126 34.45 6.90 36.13
CA GLN A 126 35.62 7.08 37.00
C GLN A 126 36.54 8.17 36.46
N GLU A 127 36.85 8.15 35.16
CA GLU A 127 37.78 9.10 34.54
C GLU A 127 37.22 10.53 34.50
N THR A 128 35.93 10.67 34.21
CA THR A 128 35.27 11.99 34.14
C THR A 128 34.89 12.52 35.52
N GLY A 129 34.90 11.68 36.56
CA GLY A 129 34.39 12.01 37.90
C GLY A 129 32.89 12.32 37.95
N SER A 130 32.15 12.06 36.87
CA SER A 130 30.73 12.41 36.73
C SER A 130 29.93 11.20 36.27
N LEU A 131 29.14 10.64 37.19
CA LEU A 131 28.22 9.53 36.91
C LEU A 131 27.12 9.96 35.93
N ALA A 132 26.65 11.20 36.05
CA ALA A 132 25.60 11.74 35.17
C ALA A 132 26.04 11.71 33.69
N PHE A 133 27.30 12.05 33.41
CA PHE A 133 27.83 12.02 32.05
C PHE A 133 27.83 10.59 31.48
N ALA A 134 28.32 9.62 32.25
CA ALA A 134 28.35 8.22 31.83
C ALA A 134 26.93 7.65 31.59
N VAL A 135 25.96 8.00 32.44
CA VAL A 135 24.56 7.58 32.27
C VAL A 135 23.96 8.19 31.01
N CYS A 136 24.11 9.50 30.80
CA CYS A 136 23.62 10.18 29.59
C CYS A 136 24.22 9.59 28.32
N LEU A 137 25.52 9.27 28.34
CA LEU A 137 26.21 8.63 27.22
C LEU A 137 25.63 7.24 26.94
N ALA A 138 25.49 6.40 27.98
CA ALA A 138 24.91 5.06 27.86
C ALA A 138 23.46 5.09 27.35
N THR A 139 22.62 5.99 27.86
CA THR A 139 21.23 6.13 27.41
C THR A 139 21.14 6.62 25.97
N THR A 140 22.00 7.55 25.56
CA THR A 140 22.01 8.08 24.19
C THR A 140 22.45 7.02 23.19
N SER A 141 23.53 6.28 23.50
CA SER A 141 23.95 5.14 22.69
C SER A 141 22.84 4.08 22.61
N SER A 142 22.10 3.85 23.69
CA SER A 142 21.02 2.87 23.73
C SER A 142 19.83 3.26 22.88
N LEU A 143 19.42 4.51 23.01
CA LEU A 143 18.38 5.08 22.18
C LEU A 143 18.75 5.03 20.70
N ALA A 144 20.00 5.38 20.35
CA ALA A 144 20.48 5.35 18.97
C ALA A 144 20.41 3.93 18.36
N LEU A 145 20.92 2.93 19.07
CA LEU A 145 20.97 1.55 18.55
C LEU A 145 19.56 0.92 18.46
N VAL A 146 18.74 1.08 19.50
CA VAL A 146 17.36 0.57 19.51
C VAL A 146 16.51 1.30 18.48
N GLY A 147 16.63 2.63 18.38
CA GLY A 147 15.94 3.46 17.40
C GLY A 147 16.25 3.03 15.97
N LEU A 148 17.54 2.83 15.64
CA LEU A 148 17.96 2.42 14.31
C LEU A 148 17.32 1.08 13.89
N ILE A 149 17.29 0.11 14.80
CA ILE A 149 16.69 -1.21 14.53
C ILE A 149 15.17 -1.08 14.35
N LYS A 150 14.52 -0.24 15.15
CA LYS A 150 13.07 -0.01 15.02
C LYS A 150 12.74 0.64 13.68
N VAL A 151 13.47 1.66 13.26
CA VAL A 151 13.29 2.31 11.95
C VAL A 151 13.47 1.29 10.83
N SER A 152 14.53 0.48 10.87
CA SER A 152 14.75 -0.57 9.87
C SER A 152 13.60 -1.59 9.81
N MET A 153 13.00 -1.93 10.95
CA MET A 153 11.85 -2.86 10.98
C MET A 153 10.57 -2.21 10.44
N THR A 154 10.32 -0.94 10.74
CA THR A 154 9.15 -0.21 10.23
C THR A 154 9.24 -0.03 8.72
N MET A 155 10.42 0.33 8.20
CA MET A 155 10.67 0.52 6.76
C MET A 155 10.59 -0.78 5.95
N GLU A 156 10.49 -1.94 6.59
CA GLU A 156 10.35 -3.21 5.88
C GLU A 156 8.93 -3.38 5.28
N ASP A 157 7.86 -2.78 5.84
CA ASP A 157 6.52 -2.78 5.20
C ASP A 157 6.08 -1.36 4.81
N PRO A 158 5.99 -1.11 3.50
CA PRO A 158 5.26 -0.01 2.91
C PRO A 158 3.92 0.38 3.53
N PHE A 159 3.17 -0.70 3.79
CA PHE A 159 1.74 -0.75 3.56
C PHE A 159 0.97 -1.15 4.83
N GLU A 160 1.62 -1.16 5.99
CA GLU A 160 0.97 -1.51 7.26
C GLU A 160 -0.01 -0.43 7.74
N SER A 161 0.10 0.81 7.22
CA SER A 161 -0.75 1.98 7.51
C SER A 161 -0.77 2.40 8.99
N VAL A 162 0.23 1.97 9.75
CA VAL A 162 0.41 2.24 11.18
C VAL A 162 1.47 3.33 11.39
N GLY A 163 2.50 3.36 10.56
CA GLY A 163 3.56 4.36 10.57
C GLY A 163 3.09 5.71 10.07
N VAL A 164 3.74 6.76 10.56
CA VAL A 164 3.52 8.14 10.07
C VAL A 164 3.96 8.27 8.61
N ASP A 165 4.99 7.51 8.23
CA ASP A 165 5.64 7.51 6.91
C ASP A 165 5.14 6.40 5.97
N ASP A 166 4.07 5.68 6.36
CA ASP A 166 3.52 4.58 5.55
C ASP A 166 2.75 5.12 4.33
N VAL A 167 2.71 4.33 3.25
CA VAL A 167 1.95 4.67 2.04
C VAL A 167 0.44 4.53 2.32
N ARG A 168 -0.31 5.60 2.09
CA ARG A 168 -1.76 5.66 2.35
C ARG A 168 -2.59 5.06 1.20
N THR A 169 -2.38 3.77 0.96
CA THR A 169 -3.02 3.03 -0.15
C THR A 169 -4.54 3.11 -0.17
N SER A 170 -5.22 3.19 0.97
CA SER A 170 -6.69 3.31 1.02
C SER A 170 -7.19 4.65 0.49
N ARG A 171 -6.44 5.74 0.72
CA ARG A 171 -6.75 7.07 0.18
C ARG A 171 -6.54 7.07 -1.32
N ASP A 172 -5.36 6.62 -1.76
CA ASP A 172 -4.98 6.62 -3.17
C ASP A 172 -5.94 5.75 -4.00
N LEU A 173 -6.34 4.59 -3.47
CA LEU A 173 -7.36 3.74 -4.09
C LEU A 173 -8.71 4.46 -4.22
N ALA A 174 -9.15 5.17 -3.18
CA ALA A 174 -10.42 5.88 -3.20
C ALA A 174 -10.43 6.99 -4.26
N GLU A 175 -9.32 7.72 -4.40
CA GLU A 175 -9.14 8.74 -5.44
C GLU A 175 -9.21 8.12 -6.84
N VAL A 176 -8.55 6.98 -7.07
CA VAL A 176 -8.59 6.26 -8.36
C VAL A 176 -9.98 5.71 -8.67
N ILE A 177 -10.66 5.10 -7.68
CA ILE A 177 -12.03 4.60 -7.85
C ILE A 177 -12.98 5.76 -8.16
N PHE A 178 -12.80 6.91 -7.51
CA PHE A 178 -13.58 8.11 -7.79
C PHE A 178 -13.35 8.58 -9.22
N ALA A 179 -12.10 8.70 -9.68
CA ALA A 179 -11.78 9.09 -11.06
C ALA A 179 -12.40 8.14 -12.10
N ILE A 180 -12.27 6.83 -11.91
CA ILE A 180 -12.88 5.81 -12.80
C ILE A 180 -14.42 5.94 -12.84
N LYS A 181 -15.02 6.42 -11.75
CA LYS A 181 -16.47 6.63 -11.63
C LYS A 181 -16.91 7.98 -12.22
N ASP A 182 -16.07 9.01 -12.09
CA ASP A 182 -16.34 10.39 -12.52
C ASP A 182 -16.19 10.59 -14.04
N ASP A 183 -15.34 9.79 -14.71
CA ASP A 183 -15.32 9.67 -16.19
C ASP A 183 -16.73 9.41 -16.75
N SER A 184 -17.66 8.85 -15.95
CA SER A 184 -19.05 8.63 -16.34
C SER A 184 -19.90 9.90 -16.49
N ILE A 185 -19.54 11.04 -15.91
CA ILE A 185 -20.31 12.30 -16.08
C ILE A 185 -19.76 13.08 -17.27
N GLU A 186 -18.44 13.21 -17.36
CA GLU A 186 -17.80 13.98 -18.44
C GLU A 186 -17.87 13.25 -19.79
N ASP A 187 -17.74 11.91 -19.84
CA ASP A 187 -17.92 11.15 -21.08
C ASP A 187 -19.39 11.09 -21.51
N SER A 188 -20.34 11.06 -20.56
CA SER A 188 -21.76 11.17 -20.89
C SER A 188 -22.10 12.57 -21.42
N LEU A 189 -21.50 13.63 -20.86
CA LEU A 189 -21.68 15.00 -21.35
C LEU A 189 -21.01 15.22 -22.70
N LYS A 190 -19.84 14.62 -22.97
CA LYS A 190 -19.16 14.69 -24.27
C LYS A 190 -19.87 13.84 -25.32
N LEU A 191 -20.42 12.69 -24.96
CA LEU A 191 -21.27 11.88 -25.84
C LEU A 191 -22.61 12.56 -26.12
N LEU A 192 -23.25 13.17 -25.11
CA LEU A 192 -24.47 13.97 -25.29
C LEU A 192 -24.21 15.24 -26.11
N ALA A 193 -23.05 15.90 -25.92
CA ALA A 193 -22.66 17.07 -26.69
C ALA A 193 -22.37 16.74 -28.17
N ASN A 194 -21.85 15.54 -28.45
CA ASN A 194 -21.55 15.08 -29.80
C ASN A 194 -22.78 14.53 -30.54
N ASP A 195 -23.84 14.14 -29.81
CA ASP A 195 -25.15 13.77 -30.38
C ASP A 195 -26.09 14.99 -30.56
N THR A 196 -25.79 16.16 -29.99
CA THR A 196 -26.57 17.41 -30.11
C THR A 196 -26.24 18.27 -31.34
N ASP A 197 -25.94 17.64 -32.49
CA ASP A 197 -26.04 18.29 -33.81
C ASP A 197 -27.45 18.15 -34.44
N LEU A 198 -28.47 17.82 -33.63
CA LEU A 198 -29.89 17.98 -33.99
C LEU A 198 -30.66 18.85 -32.99
N SER A 199 -30.99 20.07 -33.46
CA SER A 199 -32.05 21.00 -33.03
C SER A 199 -32.06 21.50 -31.56
N LEU A 200 -31.57 22.74 -31.41
CA LEU A 200 -31.44 23.55 -30.20
C LEU A 200 -32.75 24.23 -29.70
N ASP A 201 -33.94 23.66 -29.96
CA ASP A 201 -35.22 24.39 -29.74
C ASP A 201 -36.09 23.88 -28.57
N GLN A 202 -35.68 22.86 -27.79
CA GLN A 202 -36.56 22.30 -26.74
C GLN A 202 -35.84 21.81 -25.47
N ILE A 203 -35.25 22.68 -24.64
CA ILE A 203 -35.05 22.37 -23.21
C ILE A 203 -35.25 23.65 -22.37
N PRO A 204 -36.15 23.67 -21.36
CA PRO A 204 -36.36 24.84 -20.50
C PRO A 204 -35.24 25.00 -19.46
N GLU A 205 -34.83 26.24 -19.21
CA GLU A 205 -33.80 26.59 -18.21
C GLU A 205 -34.17 26.09 -16.80
N VAL A 206 -33.28 25.28 -16.21
CA VAL A 206 -33.36 24.90 -14.79
C VAL A 206 -32.21 25.55 -14.04
N HIS A 207 -32.54 26.53 -13.19
CA HIS A 207 -31.59 27.19 -12.29
C HIS A 207 -31.08 26.23 -11.19
N PRO A 208 -29.79 26.26 -10.83
CA PRO A 208 -29.26 25.49 -9.72
C PRO A 208 -29.61 26.11 -8.35
N PRO A 209 -29.86 25.31 -7.29
CA PRO A 209 -30.07 25.83 -5.94
C PRO A 209 -28.75 26.24 -5.27
N THR A 210 -28.79 27.36 -4.57
CA THR A 210 -27.65 27.99 -3.87
C THR A 210 -27.24 27.19 -2.62
N PRO A 211 -25.93 26.99 -2.34
CA PRO A 211 -25.48 26.30 -1.14
C PRO A 211 -25.43 27.24 0.07
N THR A 212 -26.26 27.00 1.08
CA THR A 212 -26.12 27.61 2.41
C THR A 212 -25.08 26.85 3.23
N TYR A 213 -23.94 27.51 3.48
CA TYR A 213 -22.90 27.06 4.41
C TYR A 213 -23.36 27.24 5.87
N PHE A 214 -23.36 26.15 6.64
CA PHE A 214 -23.37 26.23 8.11
C PHE A 214 -21.94 26.08 8.63
N LEU A 215 -21.29 27.21 8.88
CA LEU A 215 -20.19 27.32 9.83
C LEU A 215 -20.81 27.33 11.24
N ARG A 216 -20.37 26.43 12.12
CA ARG A 216 -20.46 26.68 13.57
C ARG A 216 -19.08 26.51 14.19
N SER A 217 -18.51 27.66 14.51
CA SER A 217 -17.29 27.86 15.28
C SER A 217 -17.46 27.35 16.72
N GLN A 218 -16.34 26.92 17.29
CA GLN A 218 -16.15 26.81 18.73
C GLN A 218 -16.16 28.19 19.39
N SER A 219 -16.84 28.32 20.53
CA SER A 219 -16.37 29.07 21.72
C SER A 219 -17.33 28.90 22.90
N ALA A 220 -16.88 28.15 23.90
CA ALA A 220 -17.04 28.39 25.35
C ALA A 220 -16.25 27.30 26.09
#